data_AF-A0A951FC18-F1
#
_entry.id   AF-A0A951FC18-F1
#
_cell.length_a   1.000
_cell.length_b   1.000
_cell.length_c   1.000
_cell.angle_alpha   90.00
_cell.angle_beta   90.00
_cell.angle_gamma   90.00
#
_symmetry.space_group_name_H-M   'P 1'
#
loop_
_entity.id
_entity.type
_entity.pdbx_description
1 polymer ?
#
loop_
_entity_poly.entity_id
_entity_poly.type
_entity_poly.pdbx_seq_one_letter_code
_entity_poly.pdbx_strand_id
1 'polypeptide(L)'
;MTGRLTTHVLDTAQGRPAANMRIELWRLESDERSLLKTTRTNADGRTDGPLLADAELIAGVYELVFAVGDYFAEQPVTTTMPPFLDRVPIRFGIA
;
A
#
# COMPACT_ATOMS: atom_id res chain seq x y z
N MET A 1 16.31 -12.86 13.41
CA MET A 1 16.45 -11.64 12.59
C MET A 1 15.27 -10.74 12.93
N THR A 2 15.50 -9.45 13.22
CA THR A 2 14.44 -8.48 13.52
C THR A 2 14.32 -7.52 12.34
N GLY A 3 13.57 -7.93 11.33
CA GLY A 3 13.27 -7.10 10.15
C GLY A 3 11.86 -6.51 10.25
N ARG A 4 11.61 -5.40 9.54
CA ARG A 4 10.27 -4.80 9.42
C ARG A 4 10.02 -4.31 8.01
N LEU A 5 8.79 -4.50 7.54
CA LEU A 5 8.27 -3.87 6.32
C LEU A 5 7.39 -2.68 6.73
N THR A 6 7.68 -1.49 6.22
CA THR A 6 6.89 -0.27 6.44
C THR A 6 6.62 0.42 5.12
N THR A 7 5.59 1.27 5.07
CA THR A 7 5.29 2.12 3.91
C THR A 7 5.02 3.56 4.33
N HIS A 8 5.18 4.49 3.40
CA HIS A 8 4.84 5.89 3.55
C HIS A 8 4.33 6.40 2.19
N VAL A 9 3.16 7.02 2.18
CA VAL A 9 2.49 7.47 0.96
C VAL A 9 2.37 8.99 0.98
N LEU A 10 2.90 9.62 -0.07
CA LEU A 10 2.83 11.06 -0.28
C LEU A 10 1.90 11.34 -1.46
N ASP A 11 0.93 12.24 -1.24
CA ASP A 11 0.17 12.86 -2.31
C ASP A 11 0.98 14.04 -2.87
N THR A 12 1.57 13.83 -4.04
CA THR A 12 2.38 14.85 -4.71
C THR A 12 1.56 15.91 -5.43
N ALA A 13 0.27 15.68 -5.71
CA ALA A 13 -0.60 16.68 -6.30
C ALA A 13 -0.94 17.80 -5.30
N GLN A 14 -0.99 17.45 -4.01
CA GLN A 14 -1.31 18.39 -2.92
C GLN A 14 -0.13 18.64 -1.96
N GLY A 15 1.00 17.96 -2.16
CA GLY A 15 2.21 18.14 -1.36
C GLY A 15 2.05 17.72 0.10
N ARG A 16 1.24 16.70 0.40
CA ARG A 16 0.92 16.26 1.77
C ARG A 16 0.88 14.73 1.90
N PRO A 17 1.02 14.18 3.12
CA PRO A 17 0.83 12.74 3.31
C PRO A 17 -0.57 12.30 2.89
N ALA A 18 -0.65 11.16 2.20
CA ALA A 18 -1.93 10.61 1.77
C ALA A 18 -2.58 9.86 2.94
N ALA A 19 -3.38 10.57 3.74
CA ALA A 19 -4.07 10.00 4.89
C ALA A 19 -5.28 9.15 4.48
N ASN A 20 -5.63 8.16 5.30
CA ASN A 20 -6.78 7.27 5.15
C ASN A 20 -6.78 6.41 3.86
N MET A 21 -5.68 6.33 3.12
CA MET A 21 -5.57 5.52 1.91
C MET A 21 -5.57 4.04 2.27
N ARG A 22 -6.49 3.26 1.68
CA ARG A 22 -6.52 1.80 1.83
C ARG A 22 -5.35 1.16 1.09
N ILE A 23 -4.68 0.24 1.77
CA ILE A 23 -3.55 -0.53 1.28
C ILE A 23 -3.81 -2.01 1.57
N GLU A 24 -3.54 -2.87 0.60
CA GLU A 24 -3.53 -4.32 0.77
C GLU A 24 -2.12 -4.85 0.55
N LEU A 25 -1.66 -5.73 1.43
CA LEU A 25 -0.40 -6.47 1.30
C LEU A 25 -0.69 -7.92 0.95
N TRP A 26 -0.09 -8.37 -0.14
CA TRP A 26 -0.20 -9.72 -0.65
C TRP A 26 1.16 -10.41 -0.66
N ARG A 27 1.16 -11.72 -0.42
CA ARG A 27 2.28 -12.61 -0.71
C ARG A 27 2.03 -13.34 -2.01
N LEU A 28 3.07 -13.51 -2.80
CA LEU A 28 3.01 -14.19 -4.09
C LEU A 28 3.90 -15.44 -4.04
N GLU A 29 3.29 -16.59 -4.22
CA GLU A 29 3.95 -17.90 -4.17
C GLU A 29 3.53 -18.72 -5.39
N SER A 30 4.48 -18.99 -6.29
CA SER A 30 4.21 -19.67 -7.56
C SER A 30 3.07 -18.99 -8.34
N ASP A 31 1.91 -19.64 -8.45
CA ASP A 31 0.71 -19.12 -9.13
C ASP A 31 -0.38 -18.63 -8.15
N GLU A 32 -0.11 -18.61 -6.85
CA GLU A 32 -1.04 -18.18 -5.81
C GLU A 32 -0.71 -16.77 -5.28
N ARG A 33 -1.79 -16.03 -4.97
CA ARG A 33 -1.75 -14.69 -4.40
C ARG A 33 -2.56 -14.67 -3.10
N SER A 34 -1.88 -14.58 -1.97
CA SER A 34 -2.49 -14.65 -0.64
C SER A 34 -2.54 -13.26 0.02
N LEU A 35 -3.72 -12.82 0.41
CA LEU A 35 -3.88 -11.55 1.14
C LEU A 35 -3.35 -11.74 2.57
N LEU A 36 -2.36 -10.95 2.95
CA LEU A 36 -1.79 -10.99 4.29
C LEU A 36 -2.41 -9.95 5.22
N LYS A 37 -2.63 -8.73 4.71
CA LYS A 37 -3.08 -7.60 5.53
C LYS A 37 -3.83 -6.58 4.69
N THR A 38 -4.90 -6.03 5.26
CA THR A 38 -5.56 -4.82 4.77
C THR A 38 -5.43 -3.76 5.84
N THR A 39 -5.01 -2.55 5.46
CA THR A 39 -4.79 -1.45 6.39
C THR A 39 -5.09 -0.11 5.72
N ARG A 40 -4.98 0.98 6.50
CA ARG A 40 -5.11 2.35 6.03
C ARG A 40 -3.95 3.19 6.53
N THR A 41 -3.55 4.19 5.76
CA THR A 41 -2.58 5.18 6.21
C THR A 41 -3.19 6.12 7.26
N ASN A 42 -2.39 6.55 8.22
CA ASN A 42 -2.69 7.54 9.23
C ASN A 42 -2.44 8.96 8.71
N ALA A 43 -2.54 9.96 9.58
CA ALA A 43 -2.38 11.38 9.21
C ALA A 43 -0.96 11.72 8.68
N ASP A 44 0.05 10.91 8.99
CA ASP A 44 1.42 11.04 8.46
C ASP A 44 1.63 10.18 7.20
N GLY A 45 0.56 9.66 6.58
CA GLY A 45 0.66 8.84 5.35
C GLY A 45 1.33 7.48 5.57
N ARG A 46 1.52 7.06 6.83
CA ARG A 46 2.13 5.78 7.24
C ARG A 46 1.09 4.84 7.82
N THR A 47 1.44 3.61 8.09
CA THR A 47 0.61 2.73 8.93
C THR A 47 1.01 2.88 10.41
N ASP A 48 0.08 2.71 11.35
CA ASP A 48 0.36 2.89 12.80
C ASP A 48 1.37 1.88 13.35
N GLY A 49 1.55 0.76 12.65
CA GLY A 49 2.60 -0.22 12.89
C GLY A 49 3.18 -0.75 11.58
N PRO A 50 4.22 -1.60 11.64
CA PRO A 50 4.77 -2.24 10.46
C PRO A 50 3.74 -3.15 9.77
N LEU A 51 3.86 -3.25 8.45
CA LEU A 51 3.06 -4.14 7.62
C LEU A 51 3.38 -5.60 7.90
N LEU A 52 4.65 -5.92 8.14
CA LEU A 52 5.15 -7.21 8.65
C LEU A 52 6.30 -6.95 9.62
N ALA A 53 6.41 -7.74 10.68
CA ALA A 53 7.51 -7.66 11.63
C ALA A 53 8.04 -9.04 12.02
N ASP A 54 9.32 -9.09 12.35
CA ASP A 54 9.98 -10.25 12.98
C ASP A 54 9.72 -11.55 12.19
N ALA A 55 9.03 -12.53 12.78
CA ALA A 55 8.77 -13.83 12.15
C ALA A 55 7.80 -13.78 10.97
N GLU A 56 7.01 -12.70 10.82
CA GLU A 56 6.12 -12.51 9.66
C GLU A 56 6.90 -12.10 8.40
N LEU A 57 8.11 -11.53 8.58
CA LEU A 57 8.94 -11.04 7.49
C LEU A 57 9.83 -12.17 6.95
N ILE A 58 9.27 -12.92 6.02
CA ILE A 58 9.93 -14.06 5.38
C ILE A 58 10.42 -13.64 3.99
N ALA A 59 11.56 -14.17 3.54
CA ALA A 59 12.01 -13.96 2.16
C ALA A 59 10.94 -14.45 1.16
N GLY A 60 10.82 -13.74 0.03
CA GLY A 60 9.82 -14.02 -0.98
C GLY A 60 9.39 -12.79 -1.76
N VAL A 61 8.36 -12.96 -2.60
CA VAL A 61 7.80 -11.89 -3.42
C VAL A 61 6.48 -11.42 -2.81
N TYR A 62 6.32 -10.11 -2.71
CA TYR A 62 5.18 -9.45 -2.12
C TYR A 62 4.62 -8.40 -3.09
N GLU A 63 3.38 -7.99 -2.86
CA GLU A 63 2.73 -6.94 -3.62
C GLU A 63 1.89 -6.06 -2.70
N LEU A 64 2.14 -4.75 -2.74
CA LEU A 64 1.28 -3.76 -2.12
C LEU A 64 0.31 -3.21 -3.17
N VAL A 65 -0.98 -3.20 -2.88
CA VAL A 65 -2.00 -2.56 -3.72
C VAL A 65 -2.52 -1.33 -3.00
N PHE A 66 -2.28 -0.17 -3.60
CA PHE A 66 -2.76 1.12 -3.11
C PHE A 66 -4.08 1.47 -3.80
N ALA A 67 -5.14 1.75 -3.03
CA ALA A 67 -6.43 2.18 -3.55
C ALA A 67 -6.41 3.70 -3.86
N VAL A 68 -5.66 4.07 -4.90
CA VAL A 68 -5.43 5.46 -5.32
C VAL A 68 -6.71 6.11 -5.84
N GLY A 69 -7.52 5.37 -6.60
CA GLY A 69 -8.81 5.85 -7.11
C GLY A 69 -9.75 6.24 -5.97
N ASP A 70 -9.90 5.37 -4.97
CA ASP A 70 -10.73 5.64 -3.79
C ASP A 70 -10.23 6.89 -3.03
N TYR A 71 -8.92 7.03 -2.86
CA TYR A 71 -8.31 8.18 -2.18
C TYR A 71 -8.58 9.51 -2.88
N PHE A 72 -8.51 9.57 -4.22
CA PHE A 72 -8.79 10.82 -4.95
C PHE A 72 -10.28 11.06 -5.19
N ALA A 73 -11.12 10.03 -5.18
CA ALA A 73 -12.58 10.17 -5.30
C ALA A 73 -13.20 10.93 -4.12
N GLU A 74 -12.56 10.89 -2.95
CA GLU A 74 -12.97 11.63 -1.75
C GLU A 74 -12.50 13.11 -1.77
N GLN A 75 -11.82 13.56 -2.82
CA GLN A 75 -11.15 14.86 -2.87
C GLN A 75 -11.64 15.75 -4.02
N PRO A 76 -11.49 17.08 -3.91
CA PRO A 76 -11.89 18.02 -4.96
C PRO A 76 -10.83 18.08 -6.07
N VAL A 77 -10.44 16.93 -6.62
CA VAL A 77 -9.47 16.80 -7.71
C VAL A 77 -10.18 16.22 -8.93
N THR A 78 -9.91 16.79 -10.10
CA THR A 78 -10.48 16.26 -11.35
C THR A 78 -9.80 14.95 -11.72
N THR A 79 -10.54 13.85 -11.70
CA THR A 79 -10.12 12.54 -12.20
C THR A 79 -10.84 12.21 -13.50
N THR A 80 -10.21 11.41 -14.36
CA THR A 80 -10.87 10.85 -15.56
C THR A 80 -11.88 9.76 -15.16
N MET A 81 -12.77 9.39 -16.09
CA MET A 81 -13.63 8.21 -15.96
C MET A 81 -13.36 7.25 -17.13
N PRO A 82 -12.72 6.09 -16.89
CA PRO A 82 -12.17 5.62 -15.61
C PRO A 82 -10.95 6.46 -15.15
N PRO A 83 -10.60 6.45 -13.84
CA PRO A 83 -9.38 7.09 -13.37
C PRO A 83 -8.15 6.48 -14.05
N PHE A 84 -7.18 7.32 -14.43
CA PHE A 84 -5.92 6.82 -14.98
C PHE A 84 -5.16 5.94 -13.97
N LEU A 85 -5.18 6.32 -12.68
CA LEU A 85 -4.66 5.51 -11.57
C LEU A 85 -5.82 5.16 -10.63
N ASP A 86 -6.16 3.88 -10.53
CA ASP A 86 -7.18 3.37 -9.61
C ASP A 86 -6.57 2.44 -8.55
N ARG A 87 -6.23 1.21 -8.93
CA ARG A 87 -5.49 0.27 -8.09
C ARG A 87 -4.04 0.21 -8.56
N VAL A 88 -3.11 0.65 -7.72
CA VAL A 88 -1.68 0.70 -8.07
C VAL A 88 -0.95 -0.44 -7.36
N PRO A 89 -0.58 -1.54 -8.06
CA PRO A 89 0.23 -2.60 -7.50
C PRO A 89 1.72 -2.23 -7.54
N ILE A 90 2.42 -2.44 -6.44
CA ILE A 90 3.88 -2.39 -6.35
C ILE A 90 4.36 -3.77 -5.90
N ARG A 91 4.98 -4.51 -6.83
CA ARG A 91 5.54 -5.84 -6.58
C ARG A 91 7.03 -5.72 -6.25
N PHE A 92 7.47 -6.39 -5.19
CA PHE A 92 8.85 -6.33 -4.69
C PHE A 92 9.28 -7.65 -4.04
N GLY A 93 10.59 -7.86 -3.95
CA GLY A 93 11.20 -9.00 -3.27
C GLY A 93 11.77 -8.61 -1.91
N ILE A 94 11.70 -9.54 -0.97
CA ILE A 94 12.44 -9.51 0.31
C ILE A 94 13.44 -10.67 0.27
N ALA A 95 14.71 -10.40 0.60
CA ALA A 95 15.82 -11.34 0.57
C ALA A 95 16.49 -11.47 1.94
#